data_AF-A0A7V2G3S2-F1
#
_entry.id   AF-A0A7V2G3S2-F1
#
_cell.length_a   1.000
_cell.length_b   1.000
_cell.length_c   1.000
_cell.angle_alpha   90.00
_cell.angle_beta   90.00
_cell.angle_gamma   90.00
#
_symmetry.space_group_name_H-M   'P 1'
#
loop_
_entity.id
_entity.type
_entity.pdbx_description
1 polymer ?
#
loop_
_entity_poly.entity_id
_entity_poly.type
_entity_poly.pdbx_seq_one_letter_code
_entity_poly.pdbx_strand_id
1 'polypeptide(L)' 'MARYTGPKSKKSRRYGVPLFGPAKELEHKNYPPGMHGPKGSRRKQSDYAVAL' A
#
# COMPACT_ATOMS: atom_id res chain seq x y z
N MET A 1 -14.95 -0.50 20.44
CA MET A 1 -13.66 -0.59 19.71
C MET A 1 -13.90 -0.18 18.26
N ALA A 2 -13.16 0.77 17.70
CA ALA A 2 -13.41 1.27 16.36
C ALA A 2 -12.85 0.33 15.29
N ARG A 3 -13.63 0.04 14.23
CA ARG A 3 -13.19 -0.77 13.08
C ARG A 3 -12.79 0.15 11.92
N TYR A 4 -11.84 -0.29 11.10
CA TYR A 4 -11.50 0.41 9.86
C TYR A 4 -12.57 0.15 8.78
N THR A 5 -13.32 1.18 8.40
CA THR A 5 -14.35 1.16 7.36
C THR A 5 -13.91 1.85 6.07
N GLY A 6 -12.64 2.25 5.97
CA GLY A 6 -12.10 2.95 4.81
C GLY A 6 -11.75 2.06 3.61
N PRO A 7 -11.18 2.65 2.54
CA PRO A 7 -10.87 1.94 1.30
C PRO A 7 -9.83 0.82 1.49
N LYS A 8 -10.25 -0.43 1.32
CA LYS A 8 -9.39 -1.63 1.44
C LYS A 8 -8.28 -1.69 0.38
N SER A 9 -8.58 -1.28 -0.85
CA SER A 9 -7.60 -1.26 -1.95
C SER A 9 -6.42 -0.33 -1.69
N LYS A 10 -6.62 0.78 -0.95
CA LYS A 10 -5.53 1.68 -0.53
C LYS A 10 -4.57 0.99 0.44
N LYS A 11 -5.07 0.13 1.33
CA LYS A 11 -4.23 -0.67 2.23
C LYS A 11 -3.44 -1.72 1.45
N SER A 12 -4.09 -2.50 0.59
CA SER A 12 -3.39 -3.48 -0.25
C SER A 12 -2.26 -2.85 -1.07
N ARG A 13 -2.52 -1.70 -1.70
CA ARG A 13 -1.50 -0.96 -2.47
C ARG A 13 -0.39 -0.34 -1.64
N ARG A 14 -0.64 0.01 -0.37
CA ARG A 14 0.41 0.50 0.54
C ARG A 14 1.40 -0.61 0.88
N TYR A 15 0.90 -1.82 1.14
CA TYR A 15 1.72 -2.97 1.50
C TYR A 15 2.22 -3.77 0.27
N GLY A 16 1.71 -3.50 -0.92
CA GLY A 16 2.08 -4.23 -2.14
C GLY A 16 1.56 -5.67 -2.18
N VAL A 17 0.62 -6.03 -1.31
CA VAL A 17 0.10 -7.40 -1.14
C VAL A 17 -1.43 -7.39 -1.21
N PRO A 18 -2.07 -8.39 -1.84
CA PRO A 18 -3.54 -8.52 -1.89
C PRO A 18 -4.14 -8.97 -0.54
N LEU A 19 -4.11 -8.09 0.47
CA LEU A 19 -4.53 -8.40 1.86
C LEU A 19 -6.02 -8.76 2.02
N PHE A 20 -6.88 -8.35 1.10
CA PHE A 20 -8.33 -8.52 1.20
C PHE A 20 -8.91 -9.32 0.02
N GLY A 21 -8.06 -10.12 -0.64
CA GLY A 21 -8.39 -10.84 -1.86
C GLY A 21 -7.86 -10.17 -3.14
N PRO A 22 -8.21 -10.71 -4.32
CA PRO A 22 -7.72 -10.21 -5.60
C PRO A 22 -8.10 -8.74 -5.80
N ALA A 23 -7.10 -7.91 -6.03
CA ALA A 23 -7.24 -6.47 -6.21
C ALA A 23 -6.69 -6.07 -7.57
N LYS A 24 -7.57 -5.86 -8.55
CA LYS A 24 -7.23 -5.38 -9.90
C LYS A 24 -6.38 -4.11 -9.89
N GLU A 25 -6.54 -3.26 -8.87
CA GLU A 25 -5.77 -2.03 -8.74
C GLU A 25 -4.30 -2.29 -8.39
N LEU A 26 -3.96 -3.45 -7.82
CA LEU A 26 -2.58 -3.82 -7.57
C LEU A 26 -1.87 -4.17 -8.89
N GLU A 27 -2.56 -4.78 -9.84
CA GLU A 27 -2.02 -5.11 -11.16
C GLU A 27 -1.76 -3.85 -11.99
N HIS A 28 -2.72 -2.91 -12.02
CA HIS A 28 -2.58 -1.68 -12.81
C HIS A 28 -1.83 -0.55 -12.09
N LYS A 29 -1.85 -0.52 -10.77
CA LYS A 29 -1.30 0.58 -9.95
C LYS A 29 -0.46 0.02 -8.81
N ASN A 30 0.56 -0.77 -9.15
CA ASN A 30 1.52 -1.37 -8.22
C ASN A 30 2.50 -0.36 -7.60
N TYR A 31 1.95 0.67 -6.96
CA TYR A 31 2.69 1.69 -6.23
C TYR A 31 1.82 2.20 -5.08
N PRO A 32 2.41 2.72 -3.98
CA PRO A 32 1.67 3.25 -2.86
C PRO A 32 0.65 4.33 -3.27
N PRO A 33 -0.48 4.46 -2.56
CA PRO A 33 -1.43 5.53 -2.85
C PRO A 33 -0.85 6.92 -2.51
N GLY A 34 -1.27 7.94 -3.27
CA GLY A 34 -0.91 9.35 -3.04
C GLY A 34 -0.13 9.97 -4.20
N MET A 35 -0.01 11.31 -4.19
CA MET A 35 0.66 12.09 -5.25
C MET A 35 2.12 11.67 -5.46
N HIS A 36 2.83 11.36 -4.36
CA HIS A 36 4.21 10.89 -4.43
C HIS A 36 4.34 9.37 -4.55
N GLY A 37 3.23 8.61 -4.58
CA GLY A 37 3.25 7.15 -4.66
C GLY A 37 4.19 6.60 -5.75
N PRO A 38 4.04 7.02 -7.02
CA PRO A 38 4.90 6.56 -8.11
C PRO A 38 6.38 6.96 -7.97
N LYS A 39 6.66 8.12 -7.35
CA LYS A 39 8.02 8.65 -7.21
C LYS A 39 8.72 8.12 -5.94
N GLY A 40 7.95 7.82 -4.90
CA GLY A 40 8.41 7.43 -3.57
C GLY A 40 8.61 5.94 -3.39
N SER A 41 8.05 5.09 -4.27
CA SER A 41 8.20 3.63 -4.20
C SER A 41 9.64 3.14 -4.33
N ARG A 42 10.55 3.96 -4.88
CA ARG A 42 11.96 3.61 -5.12
C ARG A 42 12.93 4.11 -4.05
N ARG A 43 12.44 4.65 -2.92
CA ARG A 43 13.31 5.15 -1.85
C ARG A 43 13.82 4.00 -0.99
N LYS A 44 15.08 4.10 -0.54
CA LYS A 44 15.62 3.20 0.47
C LYS A 44 14.81 3.34 1.76
N GLN A 45 14.38 2.21 2.31
CA GLN A 45 13.72 2.17 3.62
C GLN A 45 14.79 1.96 4.70
N SER A 46 14.57 2.55 5.87
CA SER A 46 15.38 2.24 7.06
C SER A 46 14.93 0.92 7.68
N ASP A 47 15.81 0.30 8.46
CA ASP A 47 15.49 -0.98 9.13
C ASP A 47 14.26 -0.86 10.06
N TYR A 48 14.12 0.29 10.73
CA TYR A 48 12.94 0.59 11.53
C TYR A 48 11.65 0.62 10.70
N ALA A 49 11.69 1.19 9.50
CA ALA A 49 10.51 1.28 8.64
C ALA A 49 10.08 -0.09 8.09
N VAL A 50 11.02 -1.03 7.94
CA VAL A 50 10.74 -2.41 7.51
C VAL A 50 10.11 -3.23 8.65
N ALA A 51 10.47 -2.96 9.90
CA ALA A 51 10.00 -3.68 11.07
C ALA A 51 8.63 -3.21 11.63
N LEU A 52 8.06 -2.14 11.06
CA LEU A 52 6.78 -1.54 11.48
C LEU A 52 5.59 -2.15 10.72
#